data_AF-A0A0B0PK47-F1
#
_entry.id   AF-A0A0B0PK47-F1
#
_cell.length_a   1.000
_cell.length_b   1.000
_cell.length_c   1.000
_cell.angle_alpha   90.00
_cell.angle_beta   90.00
_cell.angle_gamma   90.00
#
_symmetry.space_group_name_H-M   'P 1'
#
loop_
_entity.id
_entity.type
_entity.pdbx_description
1 polymer ?
#
loop_
_entity_poly.entity_id
_entity_poly.type
_entity_poly.pdbx_seq_one_letter_code
_entity_poly.pdbx_strand_id
1 'polypeptide(L)' 'MDNFEWAGGYSSTFGLYYVDRLTMNRTPKLSAKWFQHFLANRSSARFNRQRFVNRTPKSGRVRKSKYIVIATTNANARDV' A
#
# COMPACT_ATOMS: atom_id res chain seq x y z
N MET A 1 0.85 21.37 3.15
CA MET A 1 -0.16 22.16 2.41
C MET A 1 0.58 23.24 1.66
N ASP A 2 -0.07 24.06 0.84
CA ASP A 2 0.60 25.18 0.19
C ASP A 2 0.99 26.24 1.22
N ASN A 3 2.20 26.78 1.08
CA ASN A 3 2.85 27.68 2.02
C ASN A 3 3.52 28.84 1.27
N PHE A 4 4.07 29.80 2.02
CA PHE A 4 4.81 30.94 1.47
C PHE A 4 6.25 30.54 1.17
N GLU A 5 6.67 30.72 -0.07
CA GLU A 5 7.98 30.29 -0.57
C GLU A 5 8.96 31.47 -0.72
N TRP A 6 9.15 32.24 0.35
CA TRP A 6 10.16 33.32 0.45
C TRP A 6 10.19 34.24 -0.77
N ALA A 7 11.29 34.25 -1.52
CA ALA A 7 11.45 35.07 -2.73
C ALA A 7 10.43 34.74 -3.83
N GLY A 8 9.92 33.51 -3.88
CA GLY A 8 8.88 33.07 -4.81
C GLY A 8 7.45 33.42 -4.34
N GLY A 9 7.30 33.90 -3.10
CA GLY A 9 6.02 34.24 -2.50
C GLY A 9 5.02 33.09 -2.58
N TYR A 10 3.80 33.38 -3.00
CA TYR A 10 2.72 32.39 -3.13
C TYR A 10 2.51 31.86 -4.55
N SER A 11 3.43 32.16 -5.48
CA SER A 11 3.34 31.69 -6.86
C SER A 11 3.59 30.18 -6.98
N SER A 12 4.41 29.64 -6.09
CA SER A 12 4.78 28.23 -6.05
C SER A 12 3.95 27.48 -5.01
N THR A 13 3.51 26.27 -5.37
CA THR A 13 2.55 25.49 -4.57
C THR A 13 2.98 24.03 -4.46
N PHE A 14 3.84 23.72 -3.50
CA PHE A 14 4.41 22.36 -3.31
C PHE A 14 3.57 21.45 -2.43
N GLY A 15 2.55 21.97 -1.76
CA GLY A 15 1.73 21.20 -0.83
C GLY A 15 0.83 20.18 -1.52
N LEU A 16 0.54 19.09 -0.81
CA LEU A 16 -0.52 18.13 -1.17
C LEU A 16 -1.93 18.75 -1.16
N TYR A 17 -2.13 19.82 -0.39
CA TYR A 17 -3.39 20.55 -0.31
C TYR A 17 -3.19 21.97 -0.79
N TYR A 18 -4.07 22.41 -1.68
CA TYR A 18 -4.25 23.81 -2.03
C TYR A 18 -4.95 24.56 -0.90
N VAL A 19 -4.54 25.80 -0.65
CA VAL A 19 -5.16 26.70 0.32
C VAL A 19 -5.69 27.91 -0.42
N ASP A 20 -7.01 28.10 -0.40
CA ASP A 20 -7.61 29.37 -0.77
C ASP A 20 -7.30 30.39 0.33
N ARG A 21 -6.51 31.41 0.02
CA ARG A 21 -6.05 32.41 1.00
C ARG A 21 -7.12 33.43 1.38
N LEU A 22 -8.21 33.53 0.62
CA LEU A 22 -9.33 34.41 0.94
C LEU A 22 -10.27 33.76 1.97
N THR A 23 -10.53 32.46 1.80
CA THR A 23 -11.49 31.72 2.62
C THR A 23 -10.84 30.77 3.62
N MET A 24 -9.53 30.58 3.53
CA MET A 24 -8.73 29.58 4.27
C MET A 24 -9.17 28.13 4.03
N ASN A 25 -9.97 27.90 2.99
CA ASN A 25 -10.41 26.56 2.60
C ASN A 25 -9.25 25.74 2.04
N ARG A 26 -9.25 24.45 2.37
CA ARG A 26 -8.21 23.50 1.98
C ARG A 26 -8.80 22.49 1.01
N THR A 27 -8.21 22.38 -0.17
CA THR A 27 -8.66 21.44 -1.21
C THR A 27 -7.55 20.43 -1.50
N PRO A 28 -7.80 19.12 -1.37
CA PRO A 28 -6.79 18.11 -1.68
C PRO A 28 -6.47 18.12 -3.18
N LYS A 29 -5.18 18.12 -3.53
CA LYS A 29 -4.72 17.94 -4.91
C LYS A 29 -4.72 16.45 -5.27
N LEU A 30 -4.60 16.15 -6.57
CA LEU A 30 -4.51 14.76 -7.05
C LEU A 30 -3.34 14.00 -6.39
N SER A 31 -2.22 14.69 -6.14
CA SER A 31 -1.07 14.14 -5.42
C SER A 31 -1.41 13.70 -3.99
N ALA A 32 -2.32 14.38 -3.29
CA ALA A 32 -2.78 13.95 -1.97
C ALA A 32 -3.49 12.61 -2.04
N LYS A 33 -4.38 12.43 -3.03
CA LYS A 33 -5.11 11.19 -3.24
C LYS A 33 -4.16 10.05 -3.63
N TRP A 34 -3.22 10.32 -4.54
CA TRP A 34 -2.18 9.35 -4.89
C TRP A 34 -1.35 8.94 -3.67
N PHE A 35 -0.89 9.90 -2.88
CA PHE A 35 -0.08 9.63 -1.69
C PHE A 35 -0.85 8.85 -0.62
N GLN A 36 -2.15 9.15 -0.46
CA GLN A 36 -3.05 8.35 0.39
C GLN A 36 -3.10 6.89 -0.07
N HIS A 37 -3.30 6.64 -1.37
CA HIS A 37 -3.31 5.28 -1.92
C HIS A 37 -1.95 4.59 -1.76
N PHE A 38 -0.86 5.31 -1.96
CA PHE A 38 0.49 4.80 -1.74
C PHE A 38 0.70 4.34 -0.29
N LEU A 39 0.29 5.16 0.69
CA LEU A 39 0.37 4.80 2.11
C LEU A 39 -0.60 3.66 2.49
N ALA A 40 -1.79 3.62 1.88
CA ALA A 40 -2.77 2.55 2.09
C ALA A 40 -2.31 1.23 1.47
N ASN A 41 -1.55 1.29 0.38
CA ASN A 41 -0.95 0.14 -0.30
C ASN A 41 0.36 -0.31 0.36
N ARG A 42 0.44 -0.20 1.69
CA ARG A 42 1.41 -0.97 2.48
C ARG A 42 0.95 -2.42 2.47
N SER A 43 1.45 -3.16 1.49
CA SER A 43 1.28 -4.60 1.34
C SER A 43 1.52 -5.33 2.66
N SER A 44 0.43 -5.95 3.15
CA SER A 44 0.43 -7.28 3.77
C SER A 44 1.34 -7.53 4.98
N ALA A 45 1.20 -6.74 6.05
CA ALA A 45 1.49 -7.20 7.41
C ALA A 45 0.25 -7.78 8.12
N ARG A 46 -0.82 -8.10 7.38
CA ARG A 46 -1.72 -9.18 7.79
C ARG A 46 -0.99 -10.49 7.51
N PHE A 47 0.00 -10.75 8.37
CA PHE A 47 0.55 -12.06 8.60
C PHE A 47 -0.62 -13.03 8.63
N ASN A 48 -0.50 -14.04 7.78
CA ASN A 48 -1.45 -15.10 7.57
C ASN A 48 -1.83 -15.75 8.92
N ARG A 49 -2.82 -15.19 9.63
CA ARG A 49 -3.54 -15.89 10.70
C ARG A 49 -4.49 -16.85 10.01
N GLN A 50 -3.95 -17.76 9.21
CA GLN A 50 -4.61 -19.01 8.93
C GLN A 50 -4.73 -19.69 10.28
N ARG A 51 -5.87 -19.43 10.94
CA ARG A 51 -6.41 -20.30 11.97
C ARG A 51 -6.51 -21.65 11.28
N PHE A 52 -5.53 -22.52 11.52
CA PHE A 52 -5.62 -23.93 11.20
C PHE A 52 -6.81 -24.49 11.98
N VAL A 53 -8.00 -24.37 11.39
CA VAL A 53 -9.18 -25.10 11.86
C VAL A 53 -9.07 -26.46 11.18
N ASN A 54 -8.77 -27.49 11.97
CA ASN A 54 -8.77 -28.87 11.54
C ASN A 54 -10.15 -29.23 10.98
N ARG A 55 -10.34 -29.07 9.67
CA ARG A 55 -11.49 -29.59 8.94
C ARG A 55 -11.03 -30.88 8.27
N THR A 56 -11.55 -32.00 8.78
CA THR A 56 -11.37 -33.31 8.16
C THR A 56 -11.84 -33.25 6.69
N PRO A 57 -11.03 -33.72 5.73
CA PRO A 57 -11.41 -33.68 4.33
C PRO A 57 -12.49 -34.75 4.07
N LYS A 58 -13.74 -34.32 3.83
CA LYS A 58 -14.73 -35.19 3.17
C LYS A 58 -14.29 -35.37 1.72
N SER A 59 -14.23 -36.62 1.27
CA SER A 59 -13.85 -37.03 -0.08
C SER A 59 -14.66 -36.28 -1.14
N GLY A 60 -14.03 -35.27 -1.73
CA GLY A 60 -14.61 -34.41 -2.75
C GLY A 60 -13.58 -34.15 -3.84
N ARG A 61 -13.97 -34.44 -5.08
CA ARG A 61 -13.20 -34.37 -6.33
C ARG A 61 -12.27 -33.14 -6.39
N VAL A 62 -10.96 -33.40 -6.44
CA VAL A 62 -9.92 -32.36 -6.54
C VAL A 62 -10.05 -31.63 -7.88
N ARG A 63 -10.40 -30.34 -7.86
CA ARG A 63 -10.28 -29.48 -9.04
C ARG A 63 -8.82 -29.06 -9.17
N LYS A 64 -8.14 -29.53 -10.22
CA LYS A 64 -6.76 -29.11 -10.53
C LYS A 64 -6.73 -27.59 -10.74
N SER A 65 -5.95 -26.89 -9.93
CA SER A 65 -5.66 -25.47 -10.11
C SER A 65 -4.67 -25.29 -11.27
N LYS A 66 -4.88 -24.24 -12.08
CA LYS A 66 -4.14 -23.95 -13.33
C LYS A 66 -2.83 -23.17 -13.10
N TYR A 67 -2.46 -22.90 -11.84
CA TYR A 67 -1.26 -22.14 -11.50
C TYR A 67 -0.28 -22.99 -10.70
N ILE A 68 0.97 -23.01 -11.16
CA ILE A 68 2.11 -23.65 -10.49
C ILE A 68 2.56 -22.73 -9.36
N VAL A 69 2.63 -23.26 -8.14
CA VAL A 69 3.27 -22.58 -7.01
C VAL A 69 4.77 -22.78 -7.18
N ILE A 70 5.51 -21.71 -7.47
CA ILE A 70 6.97 -21.73 -7.46
C ILE A 70 7.37 -21.70 -5.98
N ALA A 71 7.73 -22.86 -5.43
CA ALA A 71 8.32 -22.92 -4.10
C ALA A 71 9.73 -22.33 -4.17
N THR A 72 9.94 -21.18 -3.53
CA THR A 72 11.28 -20.66 -3.30
C THR A 72 11.96 -21.60 -2.31
N THR A 73 12.85 -22.44 -2.81
CA THR A 73 13.78 -23.22 -1.98
C THR A 73 14.70 -22.23 -1.27
N ASN A 74 14.66 -22.22 0.06
CA ASN A 74 15.65 -21.51 0.87
C ASN A 74 16.92 -22.35 0.87
N ALA A 75 17.95 -21.85 0.20
CA ALA A 75 19.31 -22.34 0.33
C ALA A 75 19.79 -22.09 1.77
N ASN A 76 19.73 -23.14 2.60
CA ASN A 76 20.38 -23.15 3.90
C ASN A 76 21.87 -23.38 3.63
N ALA A 77 22.60 -22.29 3.40
CA ALA A 77 24.05 -22.30 3.30
C ALA A 77 24.63 -22.60 4.68
N ARG A 78 25.01 -23.86 4.90
CA ARG A 78 25.97 -24.26 5.91
C ARG A 78 26.99 -25.13 5.20
N ASP A 79 28.15 -24.55 4.96
CA ASP A 79 29.45 -25.22 4.89
C ASP A 79 30.52 -24.10 4.92
N VAL A 80 31.07 -23.87 6.11
CA VAL A 80 32.40 -23.31 6.37
C VAL A 80 33.09 -24.27 7.32
#